data_AF-A0A1Q5HJG6-F1
#
_entry.id   AF-A0A1Q5HJG6-F1
#
_cell.length_a   1.000
_cell.length_b   1.000
_cell.length_c   1.000
_cell.angle_alpha   90.00
_cell.angle_beta   90.00
_cell.angle_gamma   90.00
#
_symmetry.space_group_name_H-M   'P 1'
#
loop_
_entity.id
_entity.type
_entity.pdbx_description
1 polymer ?
#
loop_
_entity_poly.entity_id
_entity_poly.type
_entity_poly.pdbx_seq_one_letter_code
_entity_poly.pdbx_strand_id
1 'polypeptide(L)'
;MFGISELAIILIVVICVLGAKRLPELARSAGKSARILKAEVRAMKEERHAGAPADAGADAHGRHVIRGETVARTGPEGPKPDTGHAPDHT
;
A
#
# COMPACT_ATOMS: atom_id res chain seq x y z
N MET A 1 -20.75 -4.57 -35.93
CA MET A 1 -21.09 -5.15 -34.62
C MET A 1 -19.92 -5.92 -33.96
N PHE A 2 -18.69 -5.84 -34.50
CA PHE A 2 -17.52 -6.63 -34.09
C PHE A 2 -16.39 -5.76 -33.50
N GLY A 3 -16.71 -4.84 -32.59
CA GLY A 3 -15.70 -3.97 -31.96
C GLY A 3 -15.39 -4.40 -30.54
N ILE A 4 -16.41 -4.26 -29.68
CA ILE A 4 -16.27 -4.49 -28.24
C ILE A 4 -16.26 -6.00 -27.93
N SER A 5 -17.08 -6.79 -28.62
CA SER A 5 -17.16 -8.24 -28.43
C SER A 5 -15.87 -8.97 -28.82
N GLU A 6 -15.26 -8.59 -29.94
CA GLU A 6 -13.97 -9.14 -30.40
C GLU A 6 -12.87 -8.84 -29.36
N LEU A 7 -12.79 -7.57 -28.93
CA LEU A 7 -11.81 -7.11 -27.98
C LEU A 7 -11.97 -7.79 -26.61
N ALA A 8 -13.22 -8.00 -26.17
CA ALA A 8 -13.52 -8.70 -24.92
C ALA A 8 -13.02 -10.15 -24.97
N ILE A 9 -13.25 -10.87 -26.08
CA ILE A 9 -12.76 -12.25 -26.24
C ILE A 9 -11.23 -12.29 -26.22
N ILE A 10 -10.57 -11.40 -26.98
CA ILE A 10 -9.10 -11.34 -27.01
C ILE A 10 -8.54 -11.02 -25.62
N LEU A 11 -9.15 -10.08 -24.91
CA LEU A 11 -8.74 -9.72 -23.55
C LEU A 11 -8.84 -10.91 -22.59
N ILE A 12 -9.91 -11.69 -22.66
CA ILE A 12 -10.08 -12.91 -21.87
C ILE A 12 -8.97 -13.92 -22.18
N VAL A 13 -8.63 -14.12 -23.46
CA VAL A 13 -7.55 -15.04 -23.87
C VAL A 13 -6.20 -14.58 -23.32
N VAL A 14 -5.88 -13.28 -23.45
CA VAL A 14 -4.65 -12.68 -22.89
C VAL A 14 -4.59 -12.90 -21.38
N ILE A 15 -5.71 -12.74 -20.69
CA ILE A 15 -5.82 -12.97 -19.25
C ILE A 15 -5.55 -14.43 -18.88
N CYS A 16 -6.10 -15.38 -19.65
CA CYS A 16 -5.86 -16.80 -19.46
C CYS A 16 -4.37 -17.17 -19.67
N VAL A 17 -3.71 -16.60 -20.68
CA VAL A 17 -2.28 -16.84 -20.97
C VAL A 17 -1.38 -16.22 -19.90
N LEU A 18 -1.68 -14.99 -19.46
CA LEU A 18 -0.96 -14.32 -18.37
C LEU A 18 -1.19 -15.00 -17.01
N GLY A 19 -2.28 -15.76 -16.90
CA GLY A 19 -2.67 -16.50 -15.70
C GLY A 19 -3.51 -15.64 -14.76
N ALA A 20 -4.64 -16.20 -14.33
CA ALA A 20 -5.60 -15.54 -13.44
C ALA A 20 -5.00 -15.04 -12.10
N LYS A 21 -3.82 -15.54 -11.69
CA LYS A 21 -3.12 -15.09 -10.48
C LYS A 21 -2.21 -13.87 -10.70
N ARG A 22 -1.73 -13.63 -11.92
CA ARG A 22 -0.79 -12.52 -12.22
C ARG A 22 -1.48 -11.20 -12.49
N LEU A 23 -2.66 -11.22 -13.10
CA LEU A 23 -3.46 -10.00 -13.30
C LEU A 23 -3.86 -9.30 -11.99
N PRO A 24 -4.39 -9.99 -10.95
CA PRO A 24 -4.73 -9.31 -9.71
C PRO A 24 -3.49 -8.82 -8.98
N GLU A 25 -2.35 -9.50 -9.13
CA GLU A 25 -1.06 -9.07 -8.58
C GLU A 25 -0.57 -7.78 -9.23
N LEU A 26 -0.61 -7.72 -10.57
CA LEU A 26 -0.28 -6.52 -11.36
C LEU A 26 -1.25 -5.36 -11.08
N ALA A 27 -2.55 -5.64 -10.99
CA ALA A 27 -3.54 -4.61 -10.65
C ALA A 27 -3.35 -4.07 -9.23
N ARG A 28 -3.01 -4.94 -8.26
CA ARG A 28 -2.73 -4.52 -6.87
C ARG A 28 -1.45 -3.68 -6.77
N SER A 29 -0.37 -4.06 -7.45
CA SER A 29 0.89 -3.31 -7.43
C SER A 29 0.76 -1.99 -8.18
N ALA A 30 0.15 -1.99 -9.38
CA ALA A 30 -0.13 -0.79 -10.16
C ALA A 30 -1.10 0.15 -9.43
N GLY A 31 -2.13 -0.40 -8.76
CA GLY A 31 -3.09 0.37 -7.97
C GLY A 31 -2.44 1.12 -6.80
N LYS A 32 -1.43 0.53 -6.15
CA LYS A 32 -0.67 1.18 -5.07
C LYS A 32 0.09 2.42 -5.58
N SER A 33 0.80 2.30 -6.70
CA SER A 33 1.53 3.42 -7.31
C SER A 33 0.58 4.47 -7.91
N ALA A 34 -0.52 4.02 -8.55
CA ALA A 34 -1.53 4.90 -9.12
C ALA A 34 -2.25 5.73 -8.06
N ARG A 35 -2.45 5.20 -6.84
CA ARG A 35 -3.07 5.94 -5.73
C ARG A 35 -2.18 7.09 -5.25
N ILE A 36 -0.87 6.88 -5.20
CA ILE A 36 0.10 7.91 -4.85
C ILE A 36 0.09 9.01 -5.92
N LEU A 37 0.26 8.62 -7.19
CA LEU A 37 0.24 9.56 -8.31
C LEU A 37 -1.10 10.32 -8.39
N LYS A 38 -2.24 9.64 -8.18
CA LYS A 38 -3.56 10.28 -8.16
C LYS A 38 -3.68 11.31 -7.05
N ALA A 39 -3.10 11.05 -5.88
CA ALA A 39 -3.10 12.00 -4.77
C ALA A 39 -2.23 13.23 -5.07
N GLU A 40 -1.03 13.03 -5.63
CA GLU A 40 -0.12 14.13 -6.03
C GLU A 40 -0.73 14.98 -7.16
N VAL A 41 -1.31 14.33 -8.17
CA VAL A 41 -2.01 15.02 -9.27
C VAL A 41 -3.25 15.78 -8.75
N ARG A 42 -3.97 15.21 -7.79
CA ARG A 42 -5.14 15.87 -7.19
C ARG A 42 -4.73 17.10 -6.36
N ALA A 43 -3.63 17.02 -5.62
CA ALA A 43 -3.06 18.16 -4.89
C ALA A 43 -2.66 19.29 -5.85
N MET A 44 -1.95 18.99 -6.94
CA MET A 44 -1.64 20.00 -7.97
C MET A 44 -2.89 20.60 -8.61
N LYS A 45 -3.95 19.80 -8.78
CA LYS A 45 -5.21 20.27 -9.35
C LYS A 45 -5.99 21.16 -8.37
N GLU A 46 -6.01 20.83 -7.08
CA GLU A 46 -6.58 21.64 -6.00
C GLU A 46 -5.79 22.95 -5.80
N GLU A 47 -4.46 22.95 -5.93
CA GLU A 47 -3.65 24.17 -5.91
C GLU A 47 -3.96 25.10 -7.10
N ARG A 48 -4.29 24.52 -8.26
CA ARG A 48 -4.76 25.29 -9.44
C ARG A 48 -6.23 25.69 -9.38
N HIS A 49 -7.03 25.07 -8.51
CA HIS A 49 -8.46 25.36 -8.30
C HIS A 49 -8.66 25.60 -6.81
N ALA A 50 -8.20 26.75 -6.29
CA ALA A 50 -8.37 27.08 -4.88
C ALA A 50 -9.86 26.98 -4.47
N GLY A 51 -10.22 25.95 -3.67
CA GLY A 51 -11.38 26.01 -2.77
C GLY A 51 -12.45 24.91 -2.78
N ALA A 52 -12.26 23.68 -3.27
CA ALA A 52 -13.29 22.64 -3.13
C ALA A 52 -12.74 21.28 -2.62
N PRO A 53 -13.12 20.82 -1.42
CA PRO A 53 -12.76 19.48 -0.93
C PRO A 53 -13.72 18.43 -1.52
N ALA A 54 -13.21 17.39 -2.17
CA ALA A 54 -14.05 16.29 -2.67
C ALA A 54 -13.34 14.93 -2.76
N ASP A 55 -13.82 14.01 -1.92
CA ASP A 55 -13.64 12.55 -1.99
C ASP A 55 -12.30 11.95 -1.52
N ALA A 56 -12.13 11.97 -0.20
CA ALA A 56 -11.32 11.00 0.55
C ALA A 56 -12.13 9.72 0.91
N GLY A 57 -13.02 9.26 0.03
CA GLY A 57 -14.06 8.28 0.35
C GLY A 57 -13.87 6.84 -0.16
N ALA A 58 -12.93 6.56 -1.06
CA ALA A 58 -12.87 5.24 -1.70
C ALA A 58 -12.06 4.16 -0.93
N ASP A 59 -11.44 4.50 0.20
CA ASP A 59 -10.52 3.62 0.94
C ASP A 59 -11.07 3.21 2.34
N ALA A 60 -12.34 2.79 2.39
CA ALA A 60 -12.98 2.31 3.62
C ALA A 60 -13.13 0.78 3.70
N HIS A 61 -12.96 0.03 2.61
CA HIS A 61 -13.15 -1.42 2.61
C HIS A 61 -11.80 -2.14 2.48
N GLY A 62 -11.18 -2.50 3.61
CA GLY A 62 -10.02 -3.40 3.64
C GLY A 62 -8.83 -2.93 4.48
N ARG A 63 -8.97 -1.85 5.25
CA ARG A 63 -7.87 -1.30 6.05
C ARG A 63 -7.68 -2.03 7.38
N HIS A 64 -7.19 -3.27 7.34
CA HIS A 64 -6.38 -3.78 8.45
C HIS A 64 -4.95 -3.27 8.24
N VAL A 65 -4.72 -2.00 8.61
CA VAL A 65 -3.37 -1.42 8.60
C VAL A 65 -2.60 -2.02 9.75
N ILE A 66 -1.81 -3.04 9.43
CA ILE A 66 -0.67 -3.40 10.27
C ILE A 66 0.34 -2.27 10.04
N ARG A 67 0.43 -1.38 11.03
CA ARG A 67 1.44 -0.31 11.07
C ARG A 67 2.80 -0.98 11.05
N GLY A 68 3.50 -0.87 9.92
CA GLY A 68 4.89 -1.29 9.82
C GLY A 68 5.73 -0.36 10.68
N GLU A 69 5.99 -0.76 11.92
CA GLU A 69 7.09 -0.20 12.68
C GLU A 69 8.38 -0.69 12.01
N THR A 70 9.16 0.25 11.45
CA THR A 70 10.51 -0.04 10.98
C THR A 70 11.38 -0.22 12.22
N VAL A 71 11.55 -1.45 12.68
CA VAL A 71 12.61 -1.78 13.63
C VAL A 71 13.93 -1.55 12.91
N ALA A 72 14.60 -0.46 13.26
CA ALA A 72 16.00 -0.30 12.96
C ALA A 72 16.73 -1.48 13.64
N ARG A 73 17.33 -2.36 12.83
CA ARG A 73 18.23 -3.39 13.33
C ARG A 73 19.47 -2.70 13.88
N THR A 74 19.47 -2.34 15.16
CA THR A 74 20.68 -2.17 15.96
C THR A 74 21.14 -3.57 16.39
N GLY A 75 22.17 -4.09 15.73
CA GLY A 75 22.97 -5.19 16.29
C GLY A 75 24.20 -4.65 17.00
N PRO A 76 24.99 -5.49 17.69
CA PRO A 76 24.61 -6.48 18.68
C PRO A 76 25.22 -6.07 20.03
N GLU A 77 24.42 -5.49 20.94
CA GLU A 77 24.90 -5.26 22.31
C GLU A 77 24.63 -6.52 23.13
N GLY A 78 25.72 -7.08 23.68
CA GLY A 78 25.79 -8.42 24.24
C GLY A 78 25.03 -8.63 25.56
N PRO A 79 24.91 -9.89 25.99
CA PRO A 79 24.13 -10.24 27.16
C PRO A 79 24.84 -9.93 28.48
N LYS A 80 24.15 -9.13 29.31
CA LYS A 80 24.06 -9.16 30.79
C LYS A 80 25.32 -8.90 31.65
N PRO A 81 25.21 -7.98 32.62
CA PRO A 81 25.66 -8.29 33.97
C PRO A 81 24.58 -8.02 35.01
N ASP A 82 24.14 -9.10 35.62
CA ASP A 82 23.37 -9.18 36.84
C ASP A 82 24.19 -8.50 37.94
N THR A 83 23.80 -7.30 38.37
CA THR A 83 24.37 -6.69 39.57
C THR A 83 23.27 -6.18 40.47
N GLY A 84 23.00 -6.95 41.52
CA GLY A 84 22.71 -6.42 42.84
C GLY A 84 21.30 -5.89 43.10
N HIS A 85 20.39 -6.79 43.42
CA HIS A 85 19.31 -6.52 44.37
C HIS A 85 19.89 -6.27 45.77
N ALA A 86 19.64 -5.08 46.36
CA ALA A 86 19.07 -4.86 47.70
C ALA A 86 19.41 -3.46 48.24
N PRO A 87 18.43 -2.65 48.66
CA PRO A 87 18.65 -1.43 49.43
C PRO A 87 18.44 -1.71 50.93
N ASP A 88 19.49 -2.07 51.67
CA ASP A 88 19.37 -2.32 53.11
C ASP A 88 20.27 -1.42 53.98
N HIS A 89 19.72 -1.19 55.15
CA HIS A 89 19.85 -0.06 56.06
C HIS A 89 20.87 -0.40 57.15
N THR A 90 21.77 0.54 57.49
CA THR A 90 22.24 0.84 58.85
C THR A 90 23.18 2.05 58.84
#